data_AF-A0A7X4HR02-F1
#
_entry.id   AF-A0A7X4HR02-F1
#
_cell.length_a   1.000
_cell.length_b   1.000
_cell.length_c   1.000
_cell.angle_alpha   90.00
_cell.angle_beta   90.00
_cell.angle_gamma   90.00
#
_symmetry.space_group_name_H-M   'P 1'
#
loop_
_entity.id
_entity.type
_entity.pdbx_description
1 polymer ?
#
loop_
_entity_poly.entity_id
_entity_poly.type
_entity_poly.pdbx_seq_one_letter_code
_entity_poly.pdbx_strand_id
1 'polypeptide(L)'
;MKIDKNKTYTVTQIATIAGVSKASVSRWLSDRHVSPDHTKGKAKYFNATYVKQYLEAHKASSNKTSKTPTAIELLQEQVSQLTAENKRLVARIEKQDQQIKEKDQQISNWTSQSAVISKLANDSHNMTVKLLENSNTSAESNDEKVSSTVETDNQANENAEKPRSNWFQRIFGK
;
A
#
# COMPACT_ATOMS: atom_id res chain seq x y z
N MET A 1 -42.84 -31.06 21.43
CA MET A 1 -43.33 -31.22 22.82
C MET A 1 -44.66 -30.49 22.96
N LYS A 2 -45.72 -31.13 23.45
CA LYS A 2 -47.05 -30.48 23.62
C LYS A 2 -47.03 -29.65 24.91
N ILE A 3 -47.46 -28.38 24.84
CA ILE A 3 -47.57 -27.50 26.02
C ILE A 3 -48.95 -27.68 26.63
N ASP A 4 -48.99 -28.13 27.89
CA ASP A 4 -50.23 -28.30 28.63
C ASP A 4 -50.66 -26.96 29.23
N LYS A 5 -51.87 -26.50 28.87
CA LYS A 5 -52.39 -25.19 29.29
C LYS A 5 -52.56 -25.05 30.81
N ASN A 6 -52.73 -26.17 31.51
CA ASN A 6 -53.00 -26.20 32.96
C ASN A 6 -51.72 -26.39 33.79
N LYS A 7 -50.55 -26.46 33.16
CA LYS A 7 -49.27 -26.65 33.85
C LYS A 7 -48.49 -25.35 33.94
N THR A 8 -47.72 -25.23 35.00
CA THR A 8 -46.71 -24.18 35.16
C THR A 8 -45.32 -24.72 34.87
N TYR A 9 -44.48 -23.86 34.32
CA TYR A 9 -43.14 -24.19 33.87
C TYR A 9 -42.12 -23.29 34.56
N THR A 10 -40.97 -23.87 34.89
CA THR A 10 -39.81 -23.09 35.35
C THR A 10 -39.09 -22.43 34.19
N VAL A 11 -38.32 -21.36 34.46
CA VAL A 11 -37.46 -20.71 33.45
C VAL A 11 -36.59 -21.73 32.69
N THR A 12 -36.06 -22.73 33.40
CA THR A 12 -35.28 -23.82 32.78
C THR A 12 -36.11 -24.63 31.78
N GLN A 13 -37.33 -25.01 32.14
CA GLN A 13 -38.20 -25.78 31.25
C GLN A 13 -38.64 -24.96 30.05
N ILE A 14 -38.92 -23.67 30.23
CA ILE A 14 -39.24 -22.75 29.13
C ILE A 14 -38.05 -22.64 28.17
N ALA A 15 -36.84 -22.49 28.70
CA ALA A 15 -35.61 -22.44 27.92
C ALA A 15 -35.38 -23.72 27.11
N THR A 16 -35.59 -24.89 27.72
CA THR A 16 -35.51 -26.19 27.04
C THR A 16 -36.58 -26.34 25.96
N ILE A 17 -37.82 -25.91 26.21
CA ILE A 17 -38.93 -25.96 25.23
C ILE A 17 -38.62 -25.04 24.03
N ALA A 18 -38.05 -23.87 24.29
CA ALA A 18 -37.81 -22.85 23.27
C ALA A 18 -36.42 -22.95 22.60
N GLY A 19 -35.53 -23.84 23.06
CA GLY A 19 -34.20 -24.02 22.47
C GLY A 19 -33.25 -22.83 22.70
N VAL A 20 -33.41 -22.10 23.79
CA VAL A 20 -32.69 -20.86 24.10
C VAL A 20 -31.99 -20.93 25.45
N SER A 21 -31.13 -19.96 25.76
CA SER A 21 -30.49 -19.87 27.07
C SER A 21 -31.49 -19.48 28.17
N LYS A 22 -31.24 -19.93 29.41
CA LYS A 22 -32.04 -19.53 30.60
C LYS A 22 -32.03 -18.01 30.81
N ALA A 23 -30.91 -17.36 30.52
CA ALA A 23 -30.76 -15.92 30.65
C ALA A 23 -31.68 -15.16 29.68
N SER A 24 -31.81 -15.63 28.44
CA SER A 24 -32.70 -15.06 27.43
C SER A 24 -34.16 -15.08 27.89
N VAL A 25 -34.61 -16.22 28.43
CA VAL A 25 -35.96 -16.36 28.98
C VAL A 25 -36.16 -15.48 30.21
N SER A 26 -35.19 -15.47 31.14
CA SER A 26 -35.26 -14.63 32.34
C SER A 26 -35.33 -13.15 32.02
N ARG A 27 -34.56 -12.70 31.03
CA ARG A 27 -34.56 -11.31 30.57
C ARG A 27 -35.90 -10.94 29.93
N TRP A 28 -36.42 -11.78 29.05
CA TRP A 28 -37.73 -11.55 28.43
C TRP A 28 -38.88 -11.47 29.44
N LEU A 29 -38.87 -12.33 30.47
CA LEU A 29 -39.86 -12.28 31.55
C LEU A 29 -39.74 -10.98 32.37
N SER A 30 -38.51 -10.49 32.58
CA SER A 30 -38.24 -9.25 33.32
C SER A 30 -38.66 -8.02 32.52
N ASP A 31 -38.33 -7.96 31.23
CA ASP A 31 -38.69 -6.84 30.33
C ASP A 31 -40.21 -6.67 30.22
N ARG A 32 -40.97 -7.77 30.30
CA ARG A 32 -42.43 -7.78 30.30
C ARG A 32 -43.06 -7.68 31.68
N HIS A 33 -42.26 -7.48 32.73
CA HIS A 33 -42.71 -7.37 34.12
C HIS A 33 -43.59 -8.57 34.56
N VAL A 34 -43.25 -9.78 34.10
CA VAL A 34 -44.00 -10.99 34.41
C VAL A 34 -43.60 -11.53 35.78
N SER A 35 -44.54 -11.46 36.72
CA SER A 35 -44.40 -12.10 38.04
C SER A 35 -44.67 -13.60 37.95
N PRO A 36 -43.97 -14.42 38.77
CA PRO A 36 -44.24 -15.85 38.83
C PRO A 36 -45.61 -16.13 39.45
N ASP A 37 -46.33 -17.13 38.93
CA ASP A 37 -47.63 -17.57 39.45
C ASP A 37 -47.49 -18.18 40.84
N HIS A 38 -46.42 -18.96 41.06
CA HIS A 38 -46.06 -19.46 42.38
C HIS A 38 -44.58 -19.76 42.48
N THR A 39 -44.11 -19.87 43.72
CA THR A 39 -42.74 -20.26 44.05
C THR A 39 -42.76 -21.53 44.87
N LYS A 40 -41.97 -22.53 44.46
CA LYS A 40 -41.72 -23.72 45.28
C LYS A 40 -40.24 -23.73 45.65
N GLY A 41 -39.96 -23.38 46.91
CA GLY A 41 -38.59 -23.11 47.36
C GLY A 41 -37.97 -21.95 46.58
N LYS A 42 -36.79 -22.16 45.99
CA LYS A 42 -36.09 -21.16 45.16
C LYS A 42 -36.58 -21.12 43.71
N ALA A 43 -37.43 -22.07 43.28
CA ALA A 43 -37.88 -22.17 41.90
C ALA A 43 -39.14 -21.33 41.66
N LYS A 44 -39.08 -20.48 40.63
CA LYS A 44 -40.18 -19.66 40.13
C LYS A 44 -40.91 -20.39 39.01
N TYR A 45 -42.23 -20.46 39.09
CA TYR A 45 -43.10 -21.14 38.14
C TYR A 45 -43.99 -20.15 37.41
N PHE A 46 -44.10 -20.33 36.10
CA PHE A 46 -44.83 -19.44 35.19
C PHE A 46 -45.87 -20.23 34.41
N ASN A 47 -47.03 -19.64 34.19
CA ASN A 47 -48.13 -20.21 33.43
C ASN A 47 -47.72 -20.59 32.00
N ALA A 48 -48.31 -21.67 31.47
CA ALA A 48 -48.18 -22.09 30.07
C ALA A 48 -48.44 -20.96 29.04
N THR A 49 -49.25 -19.97 29.42
CA THR A 49 -49.56 -18.80 28.58
C THR A 49 -48.30 -17.99 28.26
N TYR A 50 -47.40 -17.79 29.23
CA TYR A 50 -46.14 -17.07 29.01
C TYR A 50 -45.19 -17.86 28.12
N VAL A 51 -45.21 -19.20 28.19
CA VAL A 51 -44.42 -20.06 27.29
C VAL A 51 -44.88 -19.87 25.85
N LYS A 52 -46.20 -19.81 25.61
CA LYS A 52 -46.75 -19.55 24.28
C LYS A 52 -46.42 -18.14 23.81
N GLN A 53 -46.61 -17.12 24.64
CA GLN A 53 -46.25 -15.74 24.30
C GLN A 53 -44.77 -15.60 23.97
N TYR A 54 -43.90 -16.30 24.72
CA TYR A 54 -42.47 -16.37 24.43
C TYR A 54 -42.23 -17.00 23.07
N LEU A 55 -42.82 -18.17 22.82
CA LEU A 55 -42.66 -18.87 21.55
C LEU A 55 -43.20 -18.07 20.37
N GLU A 56 -44.33 -17.39 20.48
CA GLU A 56 -44.88 -16.54 19.43
C GLU A 56 -44.00 -15.29 19.20
N ALA A 57 -43.52 -14.65 20.27
CA ALA A 57 -42.60 -13.51 20.16
C ALA A 57 -41.26 -13.88 19.52
N HIS A 58 -40.85 -15.15 19.62
CA HIS A 58 -39.60 -15.67 19.06
C HIS A 58 -39.83 -16.59 17.85
N LYS A 59 -41.08 -16.76 17.39
CA LYS A 59 -41.44 -17.59 16.21
C LYS A 59 -41.26 -16.85 14.88
N ALA A 60 -41.02 -15.55 14.91
CA ALA A 60 -40.91 -14.74 13.70
C ALA A 60 -39.72 -13.78 13.77
N SER A 61 -38.51 -14.34 13.71
CA SER A 61 -37.37 -13.67 13.08
C SER A 61 -36.32 -14.67 12.58
N SER A 62 -36.74 -15.83 12.05
CA SER A 62 -35.85 -16.62 11.18
C SER A 62 -35.76 -16.03 9.76
N ASN A 63 -36.55 -15.00 9.44
CA ASN A 63 -36.61 -14.34 8.13
C ASN A 63 -36.00 -12.93 8.10
N LYS A 64 -35.23 -12.52 9.10
CA LYS A 64 -34.22 -11.48 8.91
C LYS A 64 -32.87 -12.17 8.84
N THR A 65 -32.58 -12.72 7.67
CA THR A 65 -31.21 -12.97 7.26
C THR A 65 -30.50 -11.63 7.13
N SER A 66 -30.09 -11.02 8.24
CA SER A 66 -28.72 -10.50 8.28
C SER A 66 -27.83 -11.74 8.17
N LYS A 67 -27.70 -12.27 6.94
CA LYS A 67 -26.71 -13.29 6.64
C LYS A 67 -25.38 -12.58 6.84
N THR A 68 -24.85 -12.68 8.06
CA THR A 68 -23.42 -12.50 8.26
C THR A 68 -22.78 -13.42 7.25
N PRO A 69 -22.02 -12.87 6.28
CA PRO A 69 -21.45 -13.67 5.22
C PRO A 69 -20.67 -14.80 5.87
N THR A 70 -20.90 -16.01 5.38
CA THR A 70 -20.22 -17.20 5.89
C THR A 70 -18.71 -16.97 5.71
N ALA A 71 -17.85 -17.53 6.56
CA ALA A 71 -16.40 -17.36 6.43
C ALA A 71 -15.89 -17.66 4.99
N ILE A 72 -16.53 -18.59 4.30
CA ILE A 72 -16.27 -18.94 2.90
C ILE A 72 -16.60 -17.78 1.94
N GLU A 73 -17.74 -17.11 2.13
CA GLU A 73 -18.16 -15.96 1.29
C GLU A 73 -17.21 -14.77 1.49
N LEU A 74 -16.76 -14.53 2.73
CA LEU A 74 -15.76 -13.50 3.03
C LEU A 74 -14.41 -13.82 2.39
N LEU A 75 -13.95 -15.08 2.48
CA LEU A 75 -12.70 -15.52 1.86
C LEU A 75 -12.76 -15.43 0.34
N GLN A 76 -13.90 -15.78 -0.26
CA GLN A 76 -14.10 -15.69 -1.71
C GLN A 76 -14.07 -14.24 -2.20
N GLU A 77 -14.68 -13.33 -1.45
CA GLU A 77 -14.61 -11.89 -1.72
C GLU A 77 -13.17 -11.36 -1.60
N GLN A 78 -12.43 -11.76 -0.56
CA GLN A 78 -11.02 -11.37 -0.40
C GLN A 78 -10.14 -11.89 -1.55
N VAL A 79 -10.33 -13.14 -1.99
CA VAL A 79 -9.60 -13.70 -3.13
C VAL A 79 -9.92 -12.93 -4.41
N SER A 80 -11.19 -12.57 -4.62
CA SER A 80 -11.61 -11.77 -5.77
C SER A 80 -10.92 -10.39 -5.78
N GLN A 81 -10.92 -9.71 -4.63
CA GLN A 81 -10.29 -8.41 -4.46
C GLN A 81 -8.77 -8.47 -4.70
N LEU A 82 -8.09 -9.44 -4.07
CA LEU A 82 -6.65 -9.65 -4.26
C LEU A 82 -6.30 -10.01 -5.72
N THR A 83 -7.17 -10.74 -6.41
CA THR A 83 -6.97 -11.09 -7.82
C THR A 83 -7.10 -9.84 -8.70
N ALA A 84 -8.10 -8.99 -8.44
CA ALA A 84 -8.29 -7.73 -9.15
C ALA A 84 -7.12 -6.76 -8.91
N GLU A 85 -6.62 -6.69 -7.67
CA GLU A 85 -5.46 -5.89 -7.31
C GLU A 85 -4.19 -6.39 -8.00
N ASN A 86 -3.92 -7.70 -7.97
CA ASN A 86 -2.80 -8.29 -8.69
C ASN A 86 -2.85 -7.96 -10.19
N LYS A 87 -4.02 -8.07 -10.82
CA LYS A 87 -4.17 -7.71 -12.23
C LYS A 87 -3.84 -6.24 -12.49
N ARG A 88 -4.25 -5.34 -11.59
CA ARG A 88 -3.91 -3.90 -11.68
C ARG A 88 -2.41 -3.65 -11.48
N LEU A 89 -1.78 -4.35 -10.54
CA LEU A 89 -0.35 -4.21 -10.29
C LEU A 89 0.49 -4.72 -11.47
N VAL A 90 0.13 -5.87 -12.04
CA VAL A 90 0.78 -6.41 -13.25
C VAL A 90 0.67 -5.44 -14.41
N ALA A 91 -0.52 -4.90 -14.68
CA ALA A 91 -0.69 -3.90 -15.75
C ALA A 91 0.12 -2.60 -15.52
N ARG A 92 0.30 -2.20 -14.25
CA ARG A 92 1.17 -1.06 -13.91
C ARG A 92 2.64 -1.38 -14.17
N ILE A 93 3.10 -2.57 -13.77
CA ILE A 93 4.48 -3.02 -14.00
C ILE A 93 4.77 -3.07 -15.51
N GLU A 94 3.89 -3.69 -16.30
CA GLU A 94 4.06 -3.74 -17.77
C GLU A 94 4.18 -2.34 -18.39
N LYS A 95 3.37 -1.39 -17.93
CA LYS A 95 3.46 0.01 -18.39
C LYS A 95 4.79 0.66 -17.98
N GLN A 96 5.27 0.40 -16.76
CA GLN A 96 6.55 0.93 -16.29
C GLN A 96 7.71 0.32 -17.07
N ASP A 97 7.70 -0.99 -17.35
CA ASP A 97 8.71 -1.66 -18.16
C ASP A 97 8.77 -1.08 -19.58
N GLN A 98 7.61 -0.79 -20.18
CA GLN A 98 7.55 -0.15 -21.49
C GLN A 98 8.17 1.26 -21.46
N GLN A 99 7.89 2.05 -20.42
CA GLN A 99 8.51 3.36 -20.23
C GLN A 99 10.03 3.28 -20.02
N ILE A 100 10.51 2.27 -19.30
CA ILE A 100 11.94 2.04 -19.09
C ILE A 100 12.60 1.73 -20.44
N LYS A 101 12.04 0.80 -21.23
CA LYS A 101 12.56 0.48 -22.58
C LYS A 101 12.62 1.70 -23.49
N GLU A 102 11.59 2.55 -23.48
CA GLU A 102 11.58 3.78 -24.26
C GLU A 102 12.68 4.76 -23.82
N LYS A 103 12.90 4.90 -22.52
CA LYS A 103 13.99 5.75 -22.00
C LYS A 103 15.37 5.17 -22.30
N ASP A 104 15.54 3.86 -22.19
CA ASP A 104 16.80 3.20 -22.54
C ASP A 104 17.14 3.40 -24.02
N GLN A 105 16.14 3.32 -24.90
CA GLN A 105 16.32 3.61 -26.33
C GLN A 105 16.73 5.08 -26.55
N GLN A 106 16.13 6.02 -25.82
CA GLN A 106 16.53 7.43 -25.89
C GLN A 106 17.97 7.62 -25.43
N ILE A 107 18.36 7.02 -24.30
CA ILE A 107 19.73 7.08 -23.77
C ILE A 107 20.73 6.51 -24.79
N SER A 108 20.40 5.37 -25.41
CA SER A 108 21.22 4.77 -26.45
C SER A 108 21.43 5.74 -27.62
N ASN A 109 20.34 6.33 -28.12
CA ASN A 109 20.40 7.30 -29.22
C ASN A 109 21.25 8.54 -28.85
N TRP A 110 21.05 9.12 -27.66
CA TRP A 110 21.84 10.25 -27.16
C TRP A 110 23.32 9.90 -27.03
N THR A 111 23.63 8.68 -26.55
CA THR A 111 25.00 8.18 -26.42
C THR A 111 25.67 8.07 -27.79
N SER A 112 24.97 7.52 -28.79
CA SER A 112 25.47 7.46 -30.16
C SER A 112 25.71 8.84 -30.77
N GLN A 113 24.79 9.80 -30.58
CA GLN A 113 24.97 11.17 -31.04
C GLN A 113 26.17 11.85 -30.37
N SER A 114 26.31 11.69 -29.06
CA SER A 114 27.45 12.22 -28.30
C SER A 114 28.79 11.66 -28.80
N ALA A 115 28.84 10.36 -29.12
CA ALA A 115 30.05 9.74 -29.68
C ALA A 115 30.43 10.34 -31.05
N VAL A 116 29.44 10.59 -31.92
CA VAL A 116 29.66 11.23 -33.23
C VAL A 116 30.17 12.66 -33.05
N ILE A 117 29.55 13.45 -32.17
CA ILE A 117 29.97 14.83 -31.88
C ILE A 117 31.39 14.86 -31.33
N SER A 118 31.71 13.96 -30.39
CA SER A 118 33.05 13.88 -29.78
C SER A 118 34.11 13.53 -30.82
N LYS A 119 33.82 12.60 -31.73
CA LYS A 119 34.71 12.26 -32.84
C LYS A 119 34.92 13.46 -33.76
N LEU A 120 33.85 14.14 -34.16
CA LEU A 120 33.93 15.31 -35.04
C LEU A 120 34.72 16.46 -34.40
N ALA A 121 34.55 16.71 -33.10
CA ALA A 121 35.29 17.72 -32.37
C ALA A 121 36.80 17.39 -32.33
N ASN A 122 37.16 16.14 -32.07
CA ASN A 122 38.55 15.69 -32.11
C ASN A 122 39.16 15.79 -33.52
N ASP A 123 38.41 15.37 -34.55
CA ASP A 123 38.86 15.47 -35.95
C ASP A 123 39.08 16.95 -36.34
N SER A 124 38.17 17.85 -35.96
CA SER A 124 38.30 19.29 -36.18
C SER A 124 39.51 19.89 -35.46
N HIS A 125 39.75 19.50 -34.20
CA HIS A 125 40.89 20.00 -33.43
C HIS A 125 42.20 19.53 -34.05
N ASN A 126 42.31 18.25 -34.43
CA ASN A 126 43.49 17.70 -35.09
C ASN A 126 43.78 18.41 -36.42
N MET A 127 42.76 18.69 -37.25
CA MET A 127 42.95 19.44 -38.49
C MET A 127 43.41 20.88 -38.23
N THR A 128 42.88 21.53 -37.19
CA THR A 128 43.31 22.89 -36.80
C THR A 128 44.78 22.90 -36.36
N VAL A 129 45.18 21.92 -35.53
CA VAL A 129 46.58 21.76 -35.09
C VAL A 129 47.49 21.51 -36.30
N LYS A 130 47.12 20.60 -37.20
CA LYS A 130 47.90 20.33 -38.42
C LYS A 130 48.06 21.58 -39.29
N LEU A 131 46.99 22.35 -39.50
CA LEU A 131 47.09 23.59 -40.27
C LEU A 131 48.02 24.59 -39.60
N LEU A 132 47.97 24.73 -38.26
CA LEU A 132 48.82 25.63 -37.50
C LEU A 132 50.31 25.21 -37.54
N GLU A 133 50.60 23.92 -37.35
CA GLU A 133 51.96 23.36 -37.47
C GLU A 133 52.53 23.52 -38.89
N ASN A 134 51.69 23.33 -39.91
CA ASN A 134 52.12 23.49 -41.31
C ASN A 134 52.36 24.96 -41.70
N SER A 135 51.69 25.92 -41.04
CA SER A 135 51.99 27.35 -41.18
C SER A 135 53.26 27.79 -40.44
N ASN A 136 53.59 27.17 -39.31
CA ASN A 136 54.82 27.47 -38.57
C ASN A 136 56.08 26.86 -39.20
N THR A 137 55.95 25.79 -40.00
CA THR A 137 57.10 25.19 -40.72
C THR A 137 57.49 25.92 -42.01
N SER A 138 56.74 26.94 -42.43
CA SER A 138 57.10 27.79 -43.60
C SER A 138 57.70 29.15 -43.22
N ALA A 139 57.93 29.45 -41.94
CA ALA A 139 58.32 30.78 -41.47
C ALA A 139 59.58 30.83 -40.59
N GLU A 140 60.42 29.79 -40.56
CA GLU A 140 61.62 29.84 -39.73
C GLU A 140 62.82 29.12 -40.39
N SER A 141 63.49 29.86 -41.27
CA SER A 141 64.92 29.67 -41.54
C SER A 141 65.64 30.98 -41.18
N ASN A 142 66.68 30.86 -40.35
CA ASN A 142 67.51 31.91 -39.73
C ASN A 142 66.85 32.44 -38.44
N ASP A 143 67.41 32.28 -37.24
CA ASP A 143 68.81 32.50 -36.87
C ASP A 143 69.17 31.89 -35.49
N GLU A 144 70.47 31.78 -35.28
CA GLU A 144 71.29 31.36 -34.13
C GLU A 144 70.70 31.15 -32.70
N LYS A 145 71.03 29.96 -32.16
CA LYS A 145 71.85 29.70 -30.94
C LYS A 145 71.78 30.74 -29.79
N VAL A 146 71.48 30.24 -28.58
CA VAL A 146 72.26 30.37 -27.31
C VAL A 146 71.35 30.43 -26.06
N SER A 147 71.52 29.40 -25.23
CA SER A 147 71.66 29.40 -23.76
C SER A 147 70.47 29.66 -22.82
N SER A 148 70.47 28.78 -21.83
CA SER A 148 69.78 28.77 -20.54
C SER A 148 69.67 30.12 -19.82
N THR A 149 68.68 30.27 -18.94
CA THR A 149 68.81 30.14 -17.46
C THR A 149 67.50 30.62 -16.78
N VAL A 150 66.86 29.71 -16.03
CA VAL A 150 66.18 29.82 -14.71
C VAL A 150 65.37 31.10 -14.35
N GLU A 151 64.12 30.94 -13.89
CA GLU A 151 63.66 31.26 -12.50
C GLU A 151 62.12 31.31 -12.35
N THR A 152 61.65 30.46 -11.42
CA THR A 152 60.54 30.60 -10.45
C THR A 152 59.54 31.76 -10.59
N ASP A 153 58.24 31.47 -10.49
CA ASP A 153 57.50 31.82 -9.26
C ASP A 153 56.12 31.15 -9.12
N ASN A 154 55.74 30.98 -7.87
CA ASN A 154 54.51 30.44 -7.31
C ASN A 154 53.27 31.28 -7.67
N GLN A 155 52.10 30.64 -7.72
CA GLN A 155 50.96 31.05 -6.87
C GLN A 155 49.81 30.03 -6.93
N ALA A 156 49.55 29.42 -5.78
CA ALA A 156 48.23 28.95 -5.41
C ALA A 156 47.25 30.13 -5.49
N ASN A 157 46.11 29.96 -6.14
CA ASN A 157 45.02 30.93 -6.07
C ASN A 157 43.77 30.23 -5.53
N GLU A 158 43.49 30.54 -4.27
CA GLU A 158 42.24 30.32 -3.57
C GLU A 158 41.12 31.06 -4.33
N ASN A 159 40.15 30.34 -4.88
CA ASN A 159 38.81 30.89 -5.05
C ASN A 159 37.78 29.84 -4.63
N ALA A 160 37.22 30.10 -3.45
CA ALA A 160 36.17 29.34 -2.80
C ALA A 160 34.90 29.33 -3.66
N GLU A 161 34.62 28.23 -4.35
CA GLU A 161 33.29 27.96 -4.86
C GLU A 161 32.40 27.43 -3.72
N LYS A 162 31.37 28.22 -3.40
CA LYS A 162 30.36 27.91 -2.38
C LYS A 162 29.75 26.51 -2.62
N PRO A 163 29.52 25.71 -1.56
CA PRO A 163 28.95 24.38 -1.72
C PRO A 163 27.53 24.49 -2.29
N ARG A 164 27.30 23.84 -3.44
CA ARG A 164 25.99 23.75 -4.08
C ARG A 164 25.00 23.09 -3.10
N SER A 165 23.87 23.74 -2.85
CA SER A 165 22.89 23.23 -1.87
C SER A 165 22.31 21.91 -2.37
N ASN A 166 22.65 20.82 -1.69
CA ASN A 166 22.13 19.49 -2.02
C ASN A 166 20.68 19.38 -1.58
N TRP A 167 19.80 19.09 -2.54
CA TRP A 167 18.36 18.90 -2.39
C TRP A 167 17.97 18.00 -1.19
N PHE A 168 18.82 17.02 -0.86
CA PHE A 168 18.65 16.13 0.29
C PHE A 168 18.68 16.82 1.66
N GLN A 169 19.47 17.88 1.83
CA GLN A 169 19.48 18.65 3.10
C GLN A 169 18.19 19.45 3.30
N ARG A 170 17.43 19.74 2.23
CA ARG A 170 16.16 20.50 2.33
C ARG A 170 14.97 19.66 2.74
N ILE A 171 15.04 18.33 2.61
CA ILE A 171 13.92 17.42 2.90
C ILE A 171 14.09 16.72 4.25
N PHE A 172 15.33 16.50 4.69
CA PHE A 172 15.64 15.75 5.91
C PHE A 172 16.55 16.49 6.89
N GLY A 173 16.98 17.71 6.55
CA GLY A 173 17.68 18.59 7.47
C GLY A 173 16.69 19.18 8.48
N LYS A 174 16.99 18.98 9.76
CA LYS A 174 16.21 19.41 10.92
C LYS A 174 16.03 20.92 11.00
#